data_AF-A0A537F4Q7-F1
#
_entry.id   AF-A0A537F4Q7-F1
#
_cell.length_a   1.000
_cell.length_b   1.000
_cell.length_c   1.000
_cell.angle_alpha   90.00
_cell.angle_beta   90.00
_cell.angle_gamma   90.00
#
_symmetry.space_group_name_H-M   'P 1'
#
loop_
_entity.id
_entity.type
_entity.pdbx_description
1 polymer ?
#
loop_
_entity_poly.entity_id
_entity_poly.type
_entity_poly.pdbx_seq_one_letter_code
_entity_poly.pdbx_strand_id
1 'polypeptide(L)'
;MTQKEGYARPRPRIETLVDLIFGLSLSIGAVALITASAPSSTYDINRRILAFIFTASFLITNWMVYTYQMSVLPVETNFVIYMNVVMLILVATVPYLLYNVEFANPNLTVPEYSAIQDYASSLFAIDLATILAILASFSHIISIEEKGLVAPRLAKQFRQSRNVQAGLSVIVLISLAPIFWDLSLFGVQLRLYIWVIPIIVYWVRRSVQSR
;
A
#
# COMPACT_ATOMS: atom_id res chain seq x y z
N MET A 1 -9.75 -49.43 1.76
CA MET A 1 -10.17 -48.10 1.30
C MET A 1 -9.62 -47.08 2.28
N THR A 2 -8.48 -46.47 1.97
CA THR A 2 -7.75 -45.60 2.91
C THR A 2 -8.11 -44.15 2.60
N GLN A 3 -8.86 -43.54 3.51
CA GLN A 3 -9.30 -42.17 3.47
C GLN A 3 -8.06 -41.26 3.60
N LYS A 4 -7.74 -40.48 2.57
CA LYS A 4 -6.71 -39.44 2.63
C LYS A 4 -7.22 -38.35 3.56
N GLU A 5 -6.76 -38.34 4.80
CA GLU A 5 -6.89 -37.18 5.68
C GLU A 5 -6.14 -36.01 5.02
N GLY A 6 -6.90 -35.10 4.42
CA GLY A 6 -6.37 -33.81 4.01
C GLY A 6 -6.01 -33.06 5.28
N TYR A 7 -4.72 -33.06 5.63
CA TYR A 7 -4.19 -32.15 6.64
C TYR A 7 -4.51 -30.73 6.20
N ALA A 8 -5.60 -30.17 6.71
CA ALA A 8 -5.84 -28.74 6.68
C ALA A 8 -4.71 -28.11 7.48
N ARG A 9 -3.72 -27.53 6.79
CA ARG A 9 -2.69 -26.72 7.45
C ARG A 9 -3.42 -25.67 8.29
N PRO A 10 -3.17 -25.59 9.60
CA PRO A 10 -3.72 -24.52 10.42
C PRO A 10 -3.29 -23.19 9.79
N ARG A 11 -4.25 -22.37 9.35
CA ARG A 11 -3.92 -21.04 8.82
C ARG A 11 -3.25 -20.25 9.96
N PRO A 12 -2.08 -19.65 9.74
CA PRO A 12 -1.48 -18.77 10.73
C PRO A 12 -2.47 -17.66 11.09
N ARG A 13 -2.74 -17.46 12.38
CA ARG A 13 -3.74 -16.45 12.85
C ARG A 13 -3.45 -15.05 12.32
N ILE A 14 -2.17 -14.77 12.05
CA ILE A 14 -1.69 -13.50 11.53
C ILE A 14 -2.23 -13.23 10.13
N GLU A 15 -2.32 -14.22 9.24
CA GLU A 15 -2.85 -14.04 7.88
C GLU A 15 -4.32 -13.59 7.90
N THR A 16 -5.15 -14.24 8.72
CA THR A 16 -6.55 -13.86 8.92
C THR A 16 -6.69 -12.43 9.47
N LEU A 17 -5.82 -12.03 10.40
CA LEU A 17 -5.83 -10.66 10.94
C LEU A 17 -5.47 -9.63 9.87
N VAL A 18 -4.50 -9.95 9.01
CA VAL A 18 -4.08 -9.06 7.93
C VAL A 18 -5.19 -8.87 6.91
N ASP A 19 -5.81 -9.96 6.45
CA ASP A 19 -6.94 -9.92 5.53
C ASP A 19 -8.08 -9.05 6.09
N LEU A 20 -8.37 -9.19 7.39
CA LEU A 20 -9.36 -8.39 8.08
C LEU A 20 -9.02 -6.89 8.06
N ILE A 21 -7.79 -6.52 8.41
CA ILE A 21 -7.38 -5.11 8.49
C ILE A 21 -7.34 -4.46 7.11
N PHE A 22 -6.86 -5.15 6.08
CA PHE A 22 -6.92 -4.65 4.71
C PHE A 22 -8.36 -4.46 4.22
N GLY A 23 -9.23 -5.44 4.47
CA GLY A 23 -10.66 -5.36 4.11
C GLY A 23 -11.39 -4.24 4.87
N LEU A 24 -11.09 -4.07 6.16
CA LEU A 24 -11.63 -3.00 6.99
C LEU A 24 -11.15 -1.63 6.52
N SER A 25 -9.86 -1.48 6.20
CA SER A 25 -9.31 -0.24 5.66
C SER A 25 -9.98 0.17 4.34
N LEU A 26 -10.22 -0.79 3.44
CA LEU A 26 -10.97 -0.57 2.20
C LEU A 26 -12.41 -0.13 2.48
N SER A 27 -13.07 -0.79 3.44
CA SER A 27 -14.45 -0.48 3.81
C SER A 27 -14.56 0.92 4.43
N ILE A 28 -13.64 1.29 5.33
CA ILE A 28 -13.59 2.64 5.91
C ILE A 28 -13.33 3.69 4.83
N GLY A 29 -12.42 3.42 3.88
CA GLY A 29 -12.19 4.29 2.74
C GLY A 29 -13.47 4.50 1.90
N ALA A 30 -14.27 3.46 1.70
CA ALA A 30 -15.55 3.57 1.00
C ALA A 30 -16.59 4.35 1.82
N VAL A 31 -16.67 4.14 3.13
CA VAL A 31 -17.57 4.89 4.03
C VAL A 31 -17.20 6.37 4.06
N ALA A 32 -15.91 6.72 4.02
CA ALA A 32 -15.45 8.11 3.99
C ALA A 32 -15.98 8.89 2.77
N LEU A 33 -16.23 8.22 1.64
CA LEU A 33 -16.88 8.85 0.48
C LEU A 33 -18.31 9.29 0.77
N ILE A 34 -19.01 8.58 1.65
CA ILE A 34 -20.42 8.79 1.99
C ILE A 34 -20.56 9.81 3.12
N THR A 35 -19.69 9.75 4.12
CA THR A 35 -19.77 10.59 5.33
C THR A 35 -19.19 11.99 5.13
N ALA A 36 -18.40 12.20 4.08
CA ALA A 36 -17.98 13.53 3.69
C ALA A 36 -19.19 14.44 3.41
N SER A 37 -19.04 15.73 3.66
CA SER A 37 -20.05 16.74 3.32
C SER A 37 -20.55 16.56 1.89
N ALA A 38 -21.84 16.83 1.67
CA ALA A 38 -22.47 16.68 0.36
C ALA A 38 -21.60 17.39 -0.71
N PRO A 39 -21.26 16.71 -1.81
CA PRO A 39 -20.41 17.29 -2.84
C PRO A 39 -21.06 18.56 -3.40
N SER A 40 -20.27 19.63 -3.49
CA SER A 40 -20.75 20.95 -3.93
C SER A 40 -20.73 21.11 -5.45
N SER A 41 -20.00 20.23 -6.15
CA SER A 41 -19.84 20.24 -7.60
C SER A 41 -19.62 18.83 -8.16
N THR A 42 -19.85 18.65 -9.47
CA THR A 42 -19.46 17.42 -10.18
C THR A 42 -17.95 17.16 -10.11
N TYR A 43 -17.15 18.22 -10.05
CA TYR A 43 -15.71 18.12 -9.87
C TYR A 43 -15.34 17.44 -8.54
N ASP A 44 -16.02 17.78 -7.45
CA ASP A 44 -15.79 17.16 -6.13
C ASP A 44 -16.08 15.65 -6.16
N ILE A 45 -17.13 15.24 -6.86
CA ILE A 45 -17.49 13.82 -7.02
C ILE A 45 -16.36 13.07 -7.73
N ASN A 46 -15.91 13.59 -8.88
CA ASN A 46 -14.85 12.95 -9.67
C ASN A 46 -13.54 12.85 -8.89
N ARG A 47 -13.14 13.92 -8.20
CA ARG A 47 -11.94 13.95 -7.37
C ARG A 47 -12.00 12.90 -6.24
N ARG A 48 -13.12 12.83 -5.51
CA ARG A 48 -13.33 11.86 -4.42
C ARG A 48 -13.31 10.41 -4.93
N ILE A 49 -13.98 10.14 -6.05
CA ILE A 49 -13.97 8.80 -6.68
C ILE A 49 -12.55 8.41 -7.09
N LEU A 50 -11.79 9.31 -7.73
CA LEU A 50 -10.42 9.04 -8.13
C LEU A 50 -9.50 8.77 -6.93
N ALA A 51 -9.62 9.56 -5.86
CA ALA A 51 -8.87 9.34 -4.62
C ALA A 51 -9.16 7.96 -3.99
N PHE A 52 -10.44 7.55 -3.97
CA PHE A 52 -10.82 6.23 -3.50
C PHE A 52 -10.30 5.11 -4.42
N ILE A 53 -10.44 5.23 -5.74
CA ILE A 53 -9.92 4.24 -6.69
C ILE A 53 -8.41 4.09 -6.51
N PHE A 54 -7.69 5.20 -6.37
CA PHE A 54 -6.26 5.20 -6.13
C PHE A 54 -5.90 4.43 -4.84
N THR A 55 -6.51 4.79 -3.71
CA THR A 55 -6.20 4.15 -2.42
C THR A 55 -6.65 2.70 -2.35
N ALA A 56 -7.83 2.37 -2.89
CA ALA A 56 -8.28 1.00 -3.00
C ALA A 56 -7.32 0.16 -3.86
N SER A 57 -6.90 0.68 -5.01
CA SER A 57 -5.93 0.00 -5.87
C SER A 57 -4.58 -0.19 -5.19
N PHE A 58 -4.10 0.80 -4.44
CA PHE A 58 -2.88 0.69 -3.65
C PHE A 58 -3.01 -0.40 -2.58
N LEU A 59 -4.06 -0.36 -1.76
CA LEU A 59 -4.28 -1.33 -0.69
C LEU A 59 -4.43 -2.76 -1.23
N ILE A 60 -5.24 -2.96 -2.27
CA ILE A 60 -5.42 -4.28 -2.92
C ILE A 60 -4.10 -4.78 -3.50
N THR A 61 -3.33 -3.90 -4.16
CA THR A 61 -2.02 -4.26 -4.73
C THR A 61 -1.05 -4.72 -3.64
N ASN A 62 -0.91 -3.95 -2.56
CA ASN A 62 0.01 -4.28 -1.47
C ASN A 62 -0.46 -5.53 -0.70
N TRP A 63 -1.77 -5.70 -0.51
CA TRP A 63 -2.35 -6.92 0.06
C TRP A 63 -1.99 -8.15 -0.77
N MET A 64 -2.21 -8.12 -2.09
CA MET A 64 -1.85 -9.24 -2.97
C MET A 64 -0.37 -9.60 -2.89
N VAL A 65 0.50 -8.60 -2.82
CA VAL A 65 1.95 -8.83 -2.70
C VAL A 65 2.30 -9.40 -1.33
N TYR A 66 1.71 -8.87 -0.27
CA TYR A 66 1.87 -9.36 1.09
C TYR A 66 1.46 -10.84 1.21
N THR A 67 0.25 -11.19 0.76
CA THR A 67 -0.28 -12.57 0.85
C THR A 67 0.61 -13.53 0.08
N TYR A 68 1.08 -13.14 -1.11
CA TYR A 68 2.02 -13.94 -1.89
C TYR A 68 3.33 -14.18 -1.13
N GLN A 69 3.93 -13.13 -0.56
CA GLN A 69 5.18 -13.23 0.20
C GLN A 69 5.02 -14.10 1.46
N MET A 70 3.93 -13.93 2.21
CA MET A 70 3.68 -14.68 3.44
C MET A 70 3.38 -16.15 3.18
N SER A 71 2.77 -16.50 2.03
CA SER A 71 2.48 -17.89 1.67
C SER A 71 3.72 -18.79 1.55
N VAL A 72 4.90 -18.19 1.36
CA VAL A 72 6.18 -18.90 1.17
C VAL A 72 7.18 -18.64 2.29
N LEU A 73 6.82 -17.82 3.28
CA LEU A 73 7.74 -17.43 4.33
C LEU A 73 7.98 -18.63 5.26
N PRO A 74 9.22 -19.10 5.43
CA PRO A 74 9.49 -20.42 6.01
C PRO A 74 9.31 -20.47 7.53
N VAL A 75 9.56 -19.37 8.24
CA VAL A 75 9.44 -19.27 9.71
C VAL A 75 9.02 -17.85 10.13
N GLU A 76 8.05 -17.73 11.04
CA GLU A 76 7.70 -16.46 11.68
C GLU A 76 8.76 -16.09 12.73
N THR A 77 9.65 -15.16 12.39
CA THR A 77 10.61 -14.57 13.34
C THR A 77 10.01 -13.36 14.06
N ASN A 78 10.54 -13.01 15.23
CA ASN A 78 10.10 -11.81 15.98
C ASN A 78 10.19 -10.53 15.13
N PHE A 79 11.18 -10.44 14.24
CA PHE A 79 11.34 -9.31 13.34
C PHE A 79 10.20 -9.26 12.29
N VAL A 80 9.85 -10.41 11.69
CA VAL A 80 8.73 -10.49 10.73
C VAL A 80 7.42 -10.12 11.41
N ILE A 81 7.18 -10.61 12.62
CA ILE A 81 5.98 -10.27 13.41
C ILE A 81 5.92 -8.77 13.68
N TYR A 82 7.02 -8.15 14.15
CA TYR A 82 7.09 -6.72 14.42
C TYR A 82 6.81 -5.89 13.15
N MET A 83 7.49 -6.19 12.04
CA MET A 83 7.27 -5.52 10.76
C MET A 83 5.82 -5.65 10.28
N ASN A 84 5.20 -6.80 10.52
CA ASN A 84 3.80 -7.03 10.18
C ASN A 84 2.87 -6.15 11.01
N VAL A 85 3.05 -6.09 12.33
CA VAL A 85 2.26 -5.21 13.20
C VAL A 85 2.40 -3.74 12.77
N VAL A 86 3.61 -3.29 12.45
CA VAL A 86 3.84 -1.94 11.92
C VAL A 86 3.10 -1.74 10.60
N MET A 87 3.21 -2.67 9.66
CA MET A 87 2.51 -2.62 8.38
C MET A 87 1.00 -2.53 8.53
N LEU A 88 0.43 -3.30 9.47
CA LEU A 88 -1.01 -3.26 9.75
C LEU A 88 -1.47 -1.92 10.30
N ILE A 89 -0.66 -1.28 11.14
CA ILE A 89 -0.92 0.08 11.64
C ILE A 89 -0.90 1.07 10.46
N LEU A 90 0.13 1.02 9.62
CA LEU A 90 0.26 1.89 8.44
C LEU A 90 -0.97 1.75 7.53
N VAL A 91 -1.33 0.51 7.16
CA VAL A 91 -2.53 0.19 6.38
C VAL A 91 -3.80 0.76 7.00
N ALA A 92 -3.98 0.62 8.32
CA ALA A 92 -5.14 1.16 9.02
C ALA A 92 -5.18 2.70 9.01
N THR A 93 -4.03 3.37 8.90
CA THR A 93 -3.97 4.85 8.84
C THR A 93 -4.18 5.43 7.44
N VAL A 94 -3.99 4.63 6.37
CA VAL A 94 -4.23 5.04 4.97
C VAL A 94 -5.55 5.79 4.75
N PRO A 95 -6.74 5.28 5.16
CA PRO A 95 -8.00 5.97 4.90
C PRO A 95 -8.11 7.30 5.67
N TYR A 96 -7.54 7.38 6.86
CA TYR A 96 -7.52 8.61 7.65
C TYR A 96 -6.63 9.69 7.02
N LEU A 97 -5.43 9.30 6.57
CA LEU A 97 -4.51 10.23 5.92
C LEU A 97 -5.09 10.71 4.59
N LEU A 98 -5.67 9.82 3.78
CA LEU A 98 -6.35 10.22 2.53
C LEU A 98 -7.49 11.19 2.80
N TYR A 99 -8.27 10.95 3.86
CA TYR A 99 -9.38 11.85 4.22
C TYR A 99 -8.88 13.29 4.39
N ASN A 100 -7.77 13.49 5.08
CA ASN A 100 -7.20 14.82 5.30
C ASN A 100 -6.47 15.39 4.06
N VAL A 101 -5.98 14.54 3.16
CA VAL A 101 -5.39 14.97 1.88
C VAL A 101 -6.47 15.47 0.90
N GLU A 102 -7.65 14.86 0.89
CA GLU A 102 -8.62 15.08 -0.19
C GLU A 102 -9.89 15.82 0.23
N PHE A 103 -10.29 15.74 1.49
CA PHE A 103 -11.55 16.28 1.96
C PHE A 103 -11.33 17.56 2.76
N ALA A 104 -11.87 18.66 2.22
CA ALA A 104 -11.88 19.94 2.91
C ALA A 104 -12.83 19.93 4.10
N ASN A 105 -12.34 20.34 5.26
CA ASN A 105 -13.20 20.60 6.41
C ASN A 105 -13.85 21.98 6.22
N PRO A 106 -15.18 22.07 6.09
CA PRO A 106 -15.88 23.33 5.84
C PRO A 106 -15.78 24.34 6.99
N ASN A 107 -15.36 23.89 8.19
CA ASN A 107 -15.23 24.74 9.37
C ASN A 107 -13.85 25.42 9.49
N LEU A 108 -12.91 25.13 8.58
CA LEU A 108 -11.57 25.71 8.59
C LEU A 108 -11.43 26.80 7.54
N THR A 109 -10.60 27.79 7.82
CA THR A 109 -10.19 28.77 6.81
C THR A 109 -9.28 28.12 5.75
N VAL A 110 -9.21 28.71 4.57
CA VAL A 110 -8.38 28.19 3.46
C VAL A 110 -6.91 27.96 3.87
N PRO A 111 -6.23 28.87 4.60
CA PRO A 111 -4.85 28.66 5.03
C PRO A 111 -4.71 27.49 6.02
N GLU A 112 -5.65 27.33 6.96
CA GLU A 112 -5.63 26.26 7.95
C GLU A 112 -5.82 24.89 7.29
N TYR A 113 -6.78 24.79 6.37
CA TYR A 113 -7.01 23.56 5.60
C TYR A 113 -5.78 23.20 4.76
N SER A 114 -5.17 24.16 4.06
CA SER A 114 -3.97 23.91 3.24
C SER A 114 -2.82 23.36 4.09
N ALA A 115 -2.56 23.91 5.27
CA ALA A 115 -1.50 23.45 6.15
C ALA A 115 -1.73 22.00 6.62
N ILE A 116 -2.98 21.65 6.96
CA ILE A 116 -3.35 20.28 7.35
C ILE A 116 -3.21 19.33 6.16
N GLN A 117 -3.68 19.75 4.98
CA GLN A 117 -3.60 18.96 3.75
C GLN A 117 -2.14 18.64 3.40
N ASP A 118 -1.25 19.62 3.52
CA ASP A 118 0.17 19.49 3.22
C ASP A 118 0.89 18.58 4.22
N TYR A 119 0.58 18.71 5.50
CA TYR A 119 1.08 17.82 6.54
C TYR A 119 0.60 16.38 6.33
N ALA A 120 -0.70 16.20 6.12
CA ALA A 120 -1.31 14.89 5.85
C ALA A 120 -0.73 14.25 4.58
N SER A 121 -0.52 15.03 3.53
CA SER A 121 0.08 14.56 2.27
C SER A 121 1.53 14.10 2.46
N SER A 122 2.28 14.76 3.34
CA SER A 122 3.66 14.36 3.66
C SER A 122 3.68 13.03 4.42
N LEU A 123 2.84 12.91 5.46
CA LEU A 123 2.68 11.67 6.20
C LEU A 123 2.18 10.53 5.31
N PHE A 124 1.28 10.82 4.38
CA PHE A 124 0.76 9.84 3.44
C PHE A 124 1.86 9.29 2.52
N ALA A 125 2.72 10.14 1.97
CA ALA A 125 3.87 9.67 1.18
C ALA A 125 4.83 8.80 2.01
N ILE A 126 5.10 9.18 3.27
CA ILE A 126 5.91 8.39 4.20
C ILE A 126 5.26 7.03 4.47
N ASP A 127 3.95 7.01 4.69
CA ASP A 127 3.17 5.80 4.94
C ASP A 127 3.26 4.81 3.76
N LEU A 128 2.96 5.28 2.54
CA LEU A 128 3.08 4.48 1.31
C LEU A 128 4.51 3.95 1.12
N ALA A 129 5.52 4.81 1.31
CA ALA A 129 6.91 4.42 1.17
C ALA A 129 7.32 3.37 2.20
N THR A 130 6.84 3.49 3.44
CA THR A 130 7.16 2.56 4.52
C THR A 130 6.51 1.20 4.29
N ILE A 131 5.25 1.16 3.82
CA ILE A 131 4.60 -0.09 3.39
C ILE A 131 5.44 -0.80 2.31
N LEU A 132 5.90 -0.06 1.30
CA LEU A 132 6.75 -0.61 0.23
C LEU A 132 8.11 -1.10 0.77
N ALA A 133 8.72 -0.38 1.72
CA ALA A 133 9.98 -0.77 2.35
C ALA A 133 9.84 -2.05 3.20
N ILE A 134 8.71 -2.20 3.91
CA ILE A 134 8.42 -3.42 4.68
C ILE A 134 8.24 -4.62 3.74
N LEU A 135 7.47 -4.46 2.65
CA LEU A 135 7.33 -5.51 1.63
C LEU A 135 8.67 -5.88 0.97
N ALA A 136 9.55 -4.89 0.75
CA ALA A 136 10.90 -5.13 0.27
C ALA A 136 11.70 -5.96 1.28
N SER A 137 11.53 -5.68 2.57
CA SER A 137 12.18 -6.41 3.67
C SER A 137 11.70 -7.86 3.74
N PHE A 138 10.41 -8.13 3.59
CA PHE A 138 9.90 -9.51 3.50
C PHE A 138 10.48 -10.24 2.28
N SER A 139 10.46 -9.61 1.09
CA SER A 139 11.12 -10.18 -0.10
C SER A 139 12.61 -10.46 0.13
N HIS A 140 13.29 -9.61 0.93
CA HIS A 140 14.69 -9.79 1.24
C HIS A 140 14.94 -11.01 2.12
N ILE A 141 14.17 -11.16 3.19
CA ILE A 141 14.26 -12.31 4.12
C ILE A 141 14.07 -13.61 3.33
N ILE A 142 12.98 -13.70 2.56
CA ILE A 142 12.68 -14.87 1.72
C ILE A 142 13.85 -15.16 0.76
N SER A 143 14.42 -14.13 0.14
CA SER A 143 15.53 -14.30 -0.82
C SER A 143 16.86 -14.81 -0.22
N ILE A 144 17.04 -14.70 1.11
CA ILE A 144 18.23 -15.16 1.83
C ILE A 144 18.00 -16.54 2.45
N GLU A 145 16.86 -16.74 3.11
CA GLU A 145 16.57 -17.98 3.86
C GLU A 145 16.39 -19.20 2.93
N GLU A 146 16.00 -18.99 1.68
CA GLU A 146 15.83 -20.06 0.69
C GLU A 146 17.14 -20.56 0.04
N LYS A 147 18.33 -20.25 0.58
CA LYS A 147 19.63 -20.62 -0.04
C LYS A 147 19.92 -22.14 -0.16
N GLY A 148 18.98 -23.04 0.14
CA GLY A 148 19.14 -24.49 -0.08
C GLY A 148 17.88 -25.32 -0.31
N LEU A 149 16.68 -24.74 -0.30
CA LEU A 149 15.41 -25.51 -0.29
C LEU A 149 14.42 -25.16 -1.41
N VAL A 150 14.72 -24.15 -2.25
CA VAL A 150 13.76 -23.65 -3.25
C VAL A 150 14.40 -23.49 -4.62
N ALA A 151 13.60 -23.73 -5.66
CA ALA A 151 14.02 -23.63 -7.05
C ALA A 151 14.65 -22.23 -7.35
N PRO A 152 15.81 -22.16 -8.02
CA PRO A 152 16.53 -20.91 -8.30
C PRO A 152 15.69 -19.81 -8.97
N ARG A 153 14.63 -20.21 -9.69
CA ARG A 153 13.68 -19.31 -10.34
C ARG A 153 12.88 -18.48 -9.32
N LEU A 154 12.45 -19.07 -8.21
CA LEU A 154 11.65 -18.39 -7.18
C LEU A 154 12.52 -17.39 -6.39
N ALA A 155 13.73 -17.81 -6.02
CA ALA A 155 14.71 -16.93 -5.38
C ALA A 155 15.04 -15.69 -6.24
N LYS A 156 15.14 -15.85 -7.57
CA LYS A 156 15.33 -14.72 -8.50
C LYS A 156 14.12 -13.77 -8.50
N GLN A 157 12.90 -14.30 -8.47
CA GLN A 157 11.68 -13.49 -8.42
C GLN A 157 11.61 -12.66 -7.13
N PHE A 158 11.93 -13.23 -5.97
CA PHE A 158 11.94 -12.48 -4.71
C PHE A 158 13.03 -11.40 -4.66
N ARG A 159 14.22 -11.65 -5.22
CA ARG A 159 15.26 -10.60 -5.35
C ARG A 159 14.80 -9.44 -6.24
N GLN A 160 14.12 -9.74 -7.34
CA GLN A 160 13.54 -8.72 -8.20
C GLN A 160 12.41 -7.97 -7.50
N SER A 161 11.54 -8.67 -6.76
CA SER A 161 10.49 -8.07 -5.94
C SER A 161 11.08 -7.07 -4.95
N ARG A 162 12.09 -7.50 -4.18
CA ARG A 162 12.83 -6.66 -3.22
C ARG A 162 13.34 -5.39 -3.88
N ASN A 163 14.10 -5.52 -4.98
CA ASN A 163 14.73 -4.37 -5.62
C ASN A 163 13.69 -3.38 -6.16
N VAL A 164 12.60 -3.89 -6.74
CA VAL A 164 11.51 -3.03 -7.25
C VAL A 164 10.78 -2.33 -6.11
N GLN A 165 10.43 -3.03 -5.03
CA GLN A 165 9.74 -2.43 -3.89
C GLN A 165 10.61 -1.39 -3.17
N ALA A 166 11.90 -1.70 -2.97
CA ALA A 166 12.85 -0.75 -2.42
C ALA A 166 13.00 0.49 -3.31
N GLY A 167 13.13 0.29 -4.63
CA GLY A 167 13.19 1.40 -5.59
C GLY A 167 11.92 2.26 -5.58
N LEU A 168 10.75 1.63 -5.55
CA LEU A 168 9.46 2.32 -5.47
C LEU A 168 9.29 3.09 -4.17
N SER A 169 9.71 2.53 -3.03
CA SER A 169 9.73 3.22 -1.74
C SER A 169 10.56 4.51 -1.82
N VAL A 170 11.77 4.43 -2.38
CA VAL A 170 12.64 5.60 -2.59
C VAL A 170 11.99 6.62 -3.53
N ILE A 171 11.39 6.18 -4.64
CA ILE A 171 10.69 7.06 -5.59
C ILE A 171 9.55 7.82 -4.90
N VAL A 172 8.77 7.16 -4.05
CA VAL A 172 7.71 7.82 -3.29
C VAL A 172 8.29 8.81 -2.29
N LEU A 173 9.37 8.49 -1.57
CA LEU A 173 10.01 9.45 -0.66
C LEU A 173 10.59 10.67 -1.38
N ILE A 174 11.10 10.50 -2.61
CA ILE A 174 11.58 11.62 -3.43
C ILE A 174 10.45 12.63 -3.70
N SER A 175 9.18 12.20 -3.72
CA SER A 175 8.04 13.12 -3.89
C SER A 175 7.89 14.13 -2.76
N LEU A 176 8.58 13.94 -1.62
CA LEU A 176 8.60 14.91 -0.51
C LEU A 176 9.53 16.10 -0.79
N ALA A 177 10.43 16.00 -1.77
CA ALA A 177 11.39 17.06 -2.06
C ALA A 177 10.66 18.34 -2.52
N PRO A 178 11.13 19.55 -2.11
CA PRO A 178 10.44 20.82 -2.35
C PRO A 178 10.03 21.06 -3.81
N ILE A 179 10.86 20.61 -4.77
CA ILE A 179 10.58 20.76 -6.20
C ILE A 179 9.24 20.15 -6.64
N PHE A 180 8.77 19.09 -5.98
CA PHE A 180 7.50 18.43 -6.32
C PHE A 180 6.26 19.10 -5.71
N TRP A 181 6.47 20.10 -4.84
CA TRP A 181 5.40 20.90 -4.24
C TRP A 181 4.97 22.04 -5.17
N ASP A 182 5.93 22.66 -5.84
CA ASP A 182 5.69 23.80 -6.73
C ASP A 182 5.27 23.37 -8.15
N LEU A 183 5.64 22.16 -8.55
CA LEU A 183 5.30 21.63 -9.86
C LEU A 183 3.88 21.06 -9.90
N SER A 184 3.04 21.64 -10.76
CA SER A 184 1.72 21.10 -11.08
C SER A 184 1.62 20.74 -12.57
N LEU A 185 0.90 19.65 -12.84
CA LEU A 185 0.62 19.15 -14.18
C LEU A 185 -0.89 18.94 -14.28
N PHE A 186 -1.53 19.55 -15.29
CA PHE A 186 -2.99 19.60 -15.41
C PHE A 186 -3.73 20.09 -14.14
N GLY A 187 -3.12 21.00 -13.37
CA GLY A 187 -3.71 21.54 -12.14
C GLY A 187 -3.60 20.60 -10.92
N VAL A 188 -2.91 19.47 -11.04
CA VAL A 188 -2.65 18.51 -9.96
C VAL A 188 -1.15 18.53 -9.62
N GLN A 189 -0.81 18.52 -8.34
CA GLN A 189 0.59 18.52 -7.91
C GLN A 189 1.33 17.26 -8.40
N LEU A 190 2.57 17.43 -8.88
CA LEU A 190 3.36 16.36 -9.50
C LEU A 190 3.56 15.18 -8.54
N ARG A 191 3.65 15.44 -7.23
CA ARG A 191 3.78 14.41 -6.18
C ARG A 191 2.69 13.33 -6.26
N LEU A 192 1.45 13.70 -6.58
CA LEU A 192 0.33 12.77 -6.60
C LEU A 192 0.47 11.74 -7.73
N TYR A 193 1.05 12.15 -8.87
CA TYR A 193 1.34 11.24 -9.97
C TYR A 193 2.42 10.22 -9.62
N ILE A 194 3.41 10.61 -8.81
CA ILE A 194 4.48 9.71 -8.35
C ILE A 194 3.90 8.55 -7.53
N TRP A 195 2.87 8.82 -6.73
CA TRP A 195 2.25 7.81 -5.87
C TRP A 195 1.51 6.71 -6.66
N VAL A 196 1.17 6.95 -7.93
CA VAL A 196 0.51 5.97 -8.80
C VAL A 196 1.53 4.96 -9.38
N ILE A 197 2.82 5.32 -9.44
CA ILE A 197 3.88 4.49 -10.04
C ILE A 197 3.93 3.07 -9.46
N PRO A 198 3.88 2.85 -8.12
CA PRO A 198 3.91 1.51 -7.55
C PRO A 198 2.79 0.60 -8.05
N ILE A 199 1.58 1.15 -8.23
CA ILE A 199 0.42 0.42 -8.74
C ILE A 199 0.67 0.01 -10.19
N ILE A 200 1.07 0.96 -11.05
CA ILE A 200 1.34 0.70 -12.47
C ILE A 200 2.42 -0.36 -12.63
N VAL A 201 3.54 -0.21 -11.92
CA VAL A 201 4.68 -1.14 -12.00
C VAL A 201 4.26 -2.54 -11.59
N TYR A 202 3.45 -2.69 -10.55
CA TYR A 202 2.94 -4.00 -10.13
C TYR A 202 2.12 -4.66 -11.25
N TRP A 203 1.10 -3.97 -11.78
CA TRP A 203 0.20 -4.53 -12.78
C TRP A 203 0.91 -4.85 -14.10
N VAL A 204 1.79 -3.96 -14.57
CA VAL A 204 2.62 -4.21 -15.76
C VAL A 204 3.48 -5.45 -15.58
N ARG A 205 4.18 -5.58 -14.43
CA ARG A 205 5.02 -6.76 -14.16
C ARG A 205 4.19 -8.04 -14.11
N ARG A 206 3.01 -8.00 -13.49
CA ARG A 206 2.11 -9.16 -13.43
C ARG A 206 1.65 -9.59 -14.81
N SER A 207 1.26 -8.66 -15.68
CA SER A 207 0.83 -8.95 -17.05
C SER A 207 1.95 -9.51 -17.95
N VAL A 208 3.20 -9.09 -17.74
CA VAL A 208 4.35 -9.62 -18.48
C VAL A 208 4.71 -11.05 -18.01
N GLN A 209 4.55 -11.35 -16.72
CA GLN A 209 4.90 -12.66 -16.15
C GLN A 209 3.83 -13.74 -16.38
N SER A 210 2.59 -13.35 -16.69
CA SER A 210 1.51 -14.28 -17.04
C SER A 210 1.54 -14.75 -18.50
N ARG A 211 2.44 -14.19 -19.32
CA ARG A 211 2.73 -14.63 -20.69
C ARG A 211 3.95 -15.54 -20.69
#